data_AF-A0A3D2KLT6-F1
#
_entry.id   AF-A0A3D2KLT6-F1
#
_cell.length_a   1.000
_cell.length_b   1.000
_cell.length_c   1.000
_cell.angle_alpha   90.00
_cell.angle_beta   90.00
_cell.angle_gamma   90.00
#
_symmetry.space_group_name_H-M   'P 1'
#
loop_
_entity.id
_entity.type
_entity.pdbx_description
1 polymer ?
#
loop_
_entity_poly.entity_id
_entity_poly.type
_entity_poly.pdbx_seq_one_letter_code
_entity_poly.pdbx_strand_id
1 'polypeptide(L)'
;MTPIGSPPRSLALILTNGYILTFFSEFLFYGQFNDPGTPPLSAADLLLLWGVYSLMAYIILTLIRCYRVASPPALLLVGAAYGWLLEGGVVATVYEDLPLSLSFTGLAWHMPVAVLFGWYFVQNSIRRRPFAFNLRLASLSGLLWGLWAVWPAEVTGLRPAWSQPSLWGRSGYYWRPIG
;
A
#
# COMPACT_ATOMS: atom_id res chain seq x y z
N MET A 1 -17.99 -32.86 -0.58
CA MET A 1 -17.04 -31.74 -0.32
C MET A 1 -17.40 -30.61 -1.26
N THR A 2 -17.93 -29.49 -0.74
CA THR A 2 -18.12 -28.28 -1.55
C THR A 2 -16.75 -27.69 -1.89
N PRO A 3 -16.51 -27.20 -3.11
CA PRO A 3 -15.22 -26.60 -3.46
C PRO A 3 -14.97 -25.43 -2.52
N ILE A 4 -13.79 -25.42 -1.90
CA ILE A 4 -13.27 -24.25 -1.19
C ILE A 4 -13.34 -23.06 -2.16
N GLY A 5 -13.93 -21.95 -1.70
CA GLY A 5 -14.55 -20.93 -2.54
C GLY A 5 -13.74 -20.51 -3.76
N SER A 6 -14.38 -20.49 -4.93
CA SER A 6 -13.73 -20.04 -6.17
C SER A 6 -13.24 -18.59 -6.05
N PRO A 7 -12.10 -18.25 -6.68
CA PRO A 7 -11.55 -16.90 -6.66
C PRO A 7 -12.54 -15.86 -7.23
N PRO A 8 -12.37 -14.57 -6.89
CA PRO A 8 -13.19 -13.51 -7.48
C PRO A 8 -12.99 -13.49 -8.99
N ARG A 9 -14.09 -13.61 -9.75
CA ARG A 9 -14.06 -13.66 -11.23
C ARG A 9 -14.26 -12.29 -11.88
N SER A 10 -14.68 -11.28 -11.13
CA SER A 10 -14.95 -9.95 -11.66
C SER A 10 -13.67 -9.13 -11.73
N LEU A 11 -13.17 -8.92 -12.94
CA LEU A 11 -12.04 -8.04 -13.20
C LEU A 11 -12.30 -6.62 -12.69
N ALA A 12 -13.51 -6.08 -12.91
CA ALA A 12 -13.90 -4.77 -12.41
C ALA A 12 -13.77 -4.68 -10.89
N LEU A 13 -14.24 -5.70 -10.16
CA LEU A 13 -14.10 -5.73 -8.71
C LEU A 13 -12.63 -5.73 -8.28
N ILE A 14 -11.78 -6.52 -8.94
CA ILE A 14 -10.34 -6.57 -8.65
C ILE A 14 -9.70 -5.20 -8.89
N LEU A 15 -9.93 -4.61 -10.06
CA LEU A 15 -9.36 -3.33 -10.48
C LEU A 15 -9.82 -2.16 -9.60
N THR A 16 -11.10 -2.11 -9.22
CA THR A 16 -11.62 -1.09 -8.30
C THR A 16 -11.00 -1.21 -6.91
N ASN A 17 -10.86 -2.44 -6.38
CA ASN A 17 -10.21 -2.64 -5.09
C ASN A 17 -8.70 -2.36 -5.16
N GLY A 18 -8.06 -2.67 -6.29
CA GLY A 18 -6.67 -2.30 -6.56
C GLY A 18 -6.46 -0.80 -6.55
N TYR A 19 -7.39 -0.03 -7.13
CA TYR A 19 -7.34 1.43 -7.08
C TYR A 19 -7.42 1.96 -5.64
N ILE A 20 -8.34 1.42 -4.83
CA ILE A 20 -8.45 1.80 -3.41
C ILE A 20 -7.14 1.53 -2.67
N LEU A 21 -6.57 0.34 -2.81
CA LEU A 21 -5.30 -0.01 -2.17
C LEU A 21 -4.14 0.86 -2.68
N THR A 22 -4.12 1.20 -3.97
CA THR A 22 -3.13 2.11 -4.56
C THR A 22 -3.24 3.50 -3.91
N PHE A 23 -4.46 4.05 -3.81
CA PHE A 23 -4.70 5.37 -3.20
C PHE A 23 -4.20 5.45 -1.75
N PHE A 24 -4.45 4.39 -0.97
CA PHE A 24 -4.03 4.29 0.43
C PHE A 24 -2.62 3.71 0.62
N SER A 25 -1.82 3.61 -0.45
CA SER A 25 -0.43 3.17 -0.37
C SER A 25 0.49 4.19 0.28
N GLU A 26 1.59 3.71 0.86
CA GLU A 26 2.69 4.56 1.32
C GLU A 26 3.26 5.41 0.18
N PHE A 27 3.36 4.83 -1.01
CA PHE A 27 3.90 5.49 -2.20
C PHE A 27 3.18 6.82 -2.50
N LEU A 28 1.83 6.80 -2.54
CA LEU A 28 1.04 8.00 -2.76
C LEU A 28 0.93 8.87 -1.52
N PHE A 29 0.95 8.29 -0.32
CA PHE A 29 0.90 9.04 0.93
C PHE A 29 2.15 9.89 1.15
N TYR A 30 3.34 9.35 0.90
CA TYR A 30 4.61 10.08 1.04
C TYR A 30 4.97 10.95 -0.16
N GLY A 31 4.12 10.98 -1.20
CA GLY A 31 4.36 11.85 -2.34
C GLY A 31 5.59 11.46 -3.18
N GLN A 32 5.97 10.18 -3.22
CA GLN A 32 7.20 9.70 -3.89
C GLN A 32 7.25 10.03 -5.39
N PHE A 33 6.13 10.37 -6.01
CA PHE A 33 6.06 10.91 -7.38
C PHE A 33 6.77 12.27 -7.55
N ASN A 34 7.08 12.96 -6.45
CA ASN A 34 7.77 14.26 -6.43
C ASN A 34 9.19 14.16 -5.87
N ASP A 35 9.79 12.97 -5.79
CA ASP A 35 11.12 12.81 -5.20
C ASP A 35 12.19 13.60 -5.97
N PRO A 36 12.87 14.58 -5.33
CA PRO A 36 13.83 15.43 -6.01
C PRO A 36 14.98 14.64 -6.62
N GLY A 37 15.19 14.78 -7.93
CA GLY A 37 16.25 14.09 -8.66
C GLY A 37 15.81 12.77 -9.31
N THR A 38 14.55 12.38 -9.14
CA THR A 38 13.93 11.32 -9.95
C THR A 38 13.13 11.92 -11.10
N PRO A 39 13.07 11.26 -12.27
CA PRO A 39 12.17 11.67 -13.34
C PRO A 39 10.72 11.54 -12.88
N PRO A 40 9.80 12.40 -13.35
CA PRO A 40 8.39 12.27 -13.05
C PRO A 40 7.87 10.92 -13.56
N LEU A 41 6.97 10.31 -12.79
CA LEU A 41 6.37 9.03 -13.16
C LEU A 41 5.63 9.15 -14.49
N SER A 42 5.86 8.20 -15.37
CA SER A 42 5.09 8.07 -16.59
C SER A 42 3.71 7.47 -16.30
N ALA A 43 2.78 7.61 -17.24
CA ALA A 43 1.50 6.91 -17.16
C ALA A 43 1.67 5.39 -17.08
N ALA A 44 2.72 4.84 -17.71
CA ALA A 44 3.02 3.41 -17.65
C ALA A 44 3.43 2.97 -16.24
N ASP A 45 4.20 3.79 -15.52
CA ASP A 45 4.61 3.52 -14.14
C ASP A 45 3.41 3.50 -13.20
N LEU A 46 2.49 4.46 -13.37
CA LEU A 46 1.25 4.53 -12.60
C LEU A 46 0.33 3.34 -12.90
N LEU A 47 0.25 2.91 -14.15
CA LEU A 47 -0.52 1.72 -14.55
C LEU A 47 0.09 0.43 -13.98
N LEU A 48 1.43 0.32 -13.98
CA LEU A 48 2.14 -0.81 -13.38
C LEU A 48 1.90 -0.86 -11.86
N LEU A 49 2.04 0.28 -11.18
CA LEU A 49 1.75 0.41 -9.74
C LEU A 49 0.33 -0.05 -9.43
N TRP A 50 -0.66 0.47 -10.16
CA TRP A 50 -2.06 0.06 -10.02
C TRP A 50 -2.26 -1.43 -10.33
N GLY A 51 -1.54 -1.98 -11.31
CA GLY A 51 -1.55 -3.40 -11.65
C GLY A 51 -1.05 -4.28 -10.49
N VAL A 52 0.04 -3.89 -9.84
CA VAL A 52 0.58 -4.58 -8.64
C VAL A 52 -0.43 -4.55 -7.50
N TYR A 53 -1.02 -3.39 -7.19
CA TYR A 53 -2.05 -3.30 -6.16
C TYR A 53 -3.35 -4.04 -6.53
N SER A 54 -3.68 -4.14 -7.81
CA SER A 54 -4.80 -4.96 -8.30
C SER A 54 -4.54 -6.45 -8.11
N LEU A 55 -3.31 -6.92 -8.32
CA LEU A 55 -2.91 -8.29 -7.97
C LEU A 55 -3.03 -8.53 -6.46
N MET A 56 -2.60 -7.58 -5.63
CA MET A 56 -2.76 -7.70 -4.19
C MET A 56 -4.24 -7.71 -3.76
N ALA A 57 -5.08 -6.88 -4.38
CA ALA A 57 -6.52 -6.90 -4.16
C ALA A 57 -7.12 -8.28 -4.49
N TYR A 58 -6.72 -8.88 -5.61
CA TYR A 58 -7.13 -10.24 -5.97
C TYR A 58 -6.75 -11.26 -4.88
N ILE A 59 -5.52 -11.20 -4.36
CA ILE A 59 -5.06 -12.10 -3.29
C ILE A 59 -5.89 -11.90 -2.02
N ILE A 60 -6.04 -10.66 -1.53
CA ILE A 60 -6.84 -10.34 -0.33
C ILE A 60 -8.28 -10.87 -0.48
N LEU A 61 -8.93 -10.58 -1.61
CA LEU A 61 -10.31 -11.00 -1.86
C LEU A 61 -10.43 -12.53 -1.92
N THR A 62 -9.39 -13.21 -2.44
CA THR A 62 -9.31 -14.67 -2.44
C THR A 62 -9.17 -15.18 -1.01
N LEU A 63 -8.27 -14.64 -0.19
CA LEU A 63 -8.11 -15.02 1.22
C LEU A 63 -9.42 -14.84 2.00
N ILE A 64 -10.07 -13.70 1.86
CA ILE A 64 -11.35 -13.40 2.52
C ILE A 64 -12.42 -14.44 2.17
N ARG A 65 -12.50 -14.84 0.89
CA ARG A 65 -13.47 -15.83 0.42
C ARG A 65 -13.12 -17.25 0.87
N CYS A 66 -11.86 -17.65 0.74
CA CYS A 66 -11.39 -19.00 1.09
C CYS A 66 -11.50 -19.25 2.59
N TYR A 67 -11.11 -18.28 3.42
CA TYR A 67 -11.14 -18.39 4.89
C TYR A 67 -12.44 -17.86 5.52
N ARG A 68 -13.41 -17.43 4.71
CA ARG A 68 -14.73 -16.93 5.16
C ARG A 68 -14.59 -15.85 6.25
N VAL A 69 -13.72 -14.88 6.00
CA VAL A 69 -13.40 -13.82 6.95
C VAL A 69 -14.66 -13.00 7.26
N ALA A 70 -15.12 -13.10 8.50
CA ALA A 70 -16.40 -12.52 8.93
C ALA A 70 -16.30 -11.72 10.25
N SER A 71 -15.10 -11.55 10.80
CA SER A 71 -14.87 -10.82 12.05
C SER A 71 -13.73 -9.80 11.92
N PRO A 72 -13.72 -8.72 12.73
CA PRO A 72 -12.64 -7.75 12.72
C PRO A 72 -11.25 -8.37 12.96
N PRO A 73 -11.03 -9.28 13.93
CA PRO A 73 -9.73 -9.91 14.11
C PRO A 73 -9.26 -10.72 12.89
N ALA A 74 -10.17 -11.42 12.22
CA ALA A 74 -9.84 -12.15 10.99
C ALA A 74 -9.46 -11.20 9.85
N LEU A 75 -10.07 -10.02 9.79
CA LEU A 75 -9.70 -8.97 8.83
C LEU A 75 -8.31 -8.38 9.12
N LEU A 76 -7.96 -8.18 10.41
CA LEU A 76 -6.60 -7.77 10.80
C LEU A 76 -5.55 -8.75 10.30
N LEU A 77 -5.82 -10.05 10.43
CA LEU A 77 -4.90 -11.10 9.97
C LEU A 77 -4.70 -11.08 8.44
N VAL A 78 -5.78 -10.85 7.68
CA VAL A 78 -5.68 -10.67 6.22
C VAL A 78 -4.92 -9.39 5.88
N GLY A 79 -5.12 -8.31 6.64
CA GLY A 79 -4.36 -7.07 6.50
C GLY A 79 -2.86 -7.27 6.76
N ALA A 80 -2.51 -8.06 7.78
CA ALA A 80 -1.14 -8.41 8.09
C ALA A 80 -0.49 -9.22 6.95
N ALA A 81 -1.21 -10.21 6.43
CA ALA A 81 -0.77 -11.00 5.28
C ALA A 81 -0.54 -10.12 4.04
N TYR A 82 -1.41 -9.14 3.80
CA TYR A 82 -1.22 -8.16 2.73
C TYR A 82 0.05 -7.32 2.94
N GLY A 83 0.29 -6.80 4.14
CA GLY A 83 1.51 -6.04 4.45
C GLY A 83 2.78 -6.86 4.22
N TRP A 84 2.81 -8.11 4.70
CA TRP A 84 3.94 -9.01 4.45
C TRP A 84 4.15 -9.36 2.98
N LEU A 85 3.08 -9.53 2.20
CA LEU A 85 3.19 -9.83 0.77
C LEU A 85 3.72 -8.62 -0.01
N LEU A 86 3.24 -7.42 0.33
CA LEU A 86 3.64 -6.19 -0.33
C LEU A 86 5.08 -5.82 0.03
N GLU A 87 5.43 -5.76 1.32
CA GLU A 87 6.79 -5.42 1.74
C GLU A 87 7.77 -6.59 1.59
N GLY A 88 7.42 -7.80 2.04
CA GLY A 88 8.32 -8.96 1.93
C GLY A 88 8.53 -9.45 0.49
N GLY A 89 7.61 -9.13 -0.44
CA GLY A 89 7.73 -9.46 -1.86
C GLY A 89 8.39 -8.37 -2.71
N VAL A 90 8.21 -7.09 -2.36
CA VAL A 90 8.73 -5.94 -3.14
C VAL A 90 10.00 -5.35 -2.51
N VAL A 91 10.07 -5.30 -1.18
CA VAL A 91 11.23 -4.86 -0.41
C VAL A 91 11.99 -6.10 0.02
N ALA A 92 12.81 -6.62 -0.89
CA ALA A 92 13.69 -7.74 -0.61
C ALA A 92 14.82 -7.33 0.35
N THR A 93 14.54 -7.08 1.64
CA THR A 93 15.60 -6.82 2.63
C THR A 93 15.23 -7.24 4.05
N VAL A 94 15.98 -8.25 4.52
CA VAL A 94 16.61 -8.36 5.84
C VAL A 94 15.79 -7.81 7.02
N TYR A 95 15.16 -8.72 7.74
CA TYR A 95 14.69 -8.44 9.10
C TYR A 95 15.90 -8.19 10.00
N GLU A 96 16.27 -6.93 10.20
CA GLU A 96 17.43 -6.60 11.04
C GLU A 96 17.11 -6.75 12.54
N ASP A 97 15.89 -6.40 12.97
CA ASP A 97 15.47 -6.43 14.39
C ASP A 97 14.31 -7.41 14.66
N LEU A 98 14.56 -8.71 14.53
CA LEU A 98 13.58 -9.73 14.89
C LEU A 98 13.33 -9.76 16.41
N PRO A 99 12.08 -9.96 16.88
CA PRO A 99 10.85 -10.24 16.10
C PRO A 99 10.03 -8.98 15.76
N LEU A 100 10.48 -7.79 16.17
CA LEU A 100 9.72 -6.55 16.07
C LEU A 100 9.57 -6.10 14.62
N SER A 101 10.63 -6.16 13.82
CA SER A 101 10.62 -5.83 12.39
C SER A 101 9.59 -6.69 11.63
N LEU A 102 9.56 -8.00 11.92
CA LEU A 102 8.58 -8.93 11.33
C LEU A 102 7.13 -8.52 11.64
N SER A 103 6.86 -8.14 12.89
CA SER A 103 5.51 -7.75 13.30
C SER A 103 5.13 -6.39 12.70
N PHE A 104 6.05 -5.44 12.69
CA PHE A 104 5.84 -4.08 12.20
C PHE A 104 5.54 -4.06 10.69
N THR A 105 6.34 -4.75 9.88
CA THR A 105 6.14 -4.86 8.40
C THR A 105 4.71 -5.25 8.02
N GLY A 106 4.14 -6.26 8.69
CA GLY A 106 2.77 -6.69 8.40
C GLY A 106 1.70 -5.78 9.00
N LEU A 107 1.91 -5.32 10.24
CA LEU A 107 0.87 -4.69 11.05
C LEU A 107 0.86 -3.16 11.01
N ALA A 108 1.92 -2.51 10.52
CA ALA A 108 2.10 -1.06 10.62
C ALA A 108 1.19 -0.30 9.65
N TRP A 109 1.65 0.09 8.47
CA TRP A 109 0.85 0.92 7.56
C TRP A 109 -0.27 0.13 6.87
N HIS A 110 0.10 -1.02 6.30
CA HIS A 110 -0.72 -1.77 5.35
C HIS A 110 -2.01 -2.32 5.96
N MET A 111 -1.92 -2.88 7.16
CA MET A 111 -3.10 -3.45 7.84
C MET A 111 -4.13 -2.35 8.22
N PRO A 112 -3.80 -1.31 9.00
CA PRO A 112 -4.78 -0.32 9.45
C PRO A 112 -5.14 0.70 8.38
N VAL A 113 -4.19 1.17 7.57
CA VAL A 113 -4.46 2.24 6.59
C VAL A 113 -5.02 1.65 5.29
N ALA A 114 -4.28 0.75 4.64
CA ALA A 114 -4.71 0.24 3.34
C ALA A 114 -5.91 -0.72 3.46
N VAL A 115 -5.88 -1.66 4.41
CA VAL A 115 -6.93 -2.70 4.51
C VAL A 115 -8.11 -2.28 5.40
N LEU A 116 -7.88 -1.84 6.65
CA LEU A 116 -9.01 -1.46 7.51
C LEU A 116 -9.68 -0.17 7.08
N PHE A 117 -8.91 0.92 6.96
CA PHE A 117 -9.48 2.22 6.58
C PHE A 117 -9.84 2.24 5.09
N GLY A 118 -8.86 2.01 4.22
CA GLY A 118 -9.02 2.11 2.79
C GLY A 118 -9.99 1.09 2.22
N TRP A 119 -9.68 -0.20 2.34
CA TRP A 119 -10.50 -1.25 1.73
C TRP A 119 -11.83 -1.45 2.49
N TYR A 120 -11.80 -1.71 3.80
CA TYR A 120 -13.00 -2.10 4.54
C TYR A 120 -13.91 -0.92 4.89
N PHE A 121 -13.39 0.11 5.55
CA PHE A 121 -14.21 1.21 6.09
C PHE A 121 -14.81 2.06 4.97
N VAL A 122 -14.05 2.43 3.94
CA VAL A 122 -14.60 3.17 2.78
C VAL A 122 -15.72 2.40 2.10
N GLN A 123 -15.51 1.11 1.79
CA GLN A 123 -16.55 0.30 1.15
C GLN A 123 -17.78 0.13 2.04
N ASN A 124 -17.59 -0.11 3.33
CA ASN A 124 -18.69 -0.22 4.28
C ASN A 124 -19.45 1.10 4.41
N SER A 125 -18.76 2.23 4.38
CA SER A 125 -19.35 3.56 4.39
C SER A 125 -20.22 3.81 3.15
N ILE A 126 -19.69 3.54 1.96
CA ILE A 126 -20.43 3.74 0.69
C ILE A 126 -21.73 2.93 0.68
N ARG A 127 -21.73 1.72 1.23
CA ARG A 127 -22.91 0.82 1.25
C ARG A 127 -23.96 1.19 2.30
N ARG A 128 -23.57 1.85 3.40
CA ARG A 128 -24.43 2.00 4.59
C ARG A 128 -24.68 3.44 5.02
N ARG A 129 -23.93 4.40 4.52
CA ARG A 129 -23.98 5.81 4.96
C ARG A 129 -24.56 6.69 3.86
N PRO A 130 -25.23 7.81 4.22
CA PRO A 130 -25.79 8.74 3.25
C PRO A 130 -24.69 9.43 2.42
N PHE A 131 -25.08 9.97 1.26
CA PHE A 131 -24.18 10.68 0.35
C PHE A 131 -23.34 11.76 1.06
N ALA A 132 -23.96 12.59 1.90
CA ALA A 132 -23.27 13.66 2.61
C ALA A 132 -22.13 13.16 3.52
N PHE A 133 -22.29 11.98 4.13
CA PHE A 133 -21.22 11.38 4.93
C PHE A 133 -20.07 10.94 4.05
N ASN A 134 -20.36 10.25 2.94
CA ASN A 134 -19.33 9.78 2.00
C ASN A 134 -18.60 10.94 1.32
N LEU A 135 -19.31 12.02 0.99
CA LEU A 135 -18.69 13.24 0.46
C LEU A 135 -17.70 13.84 1.46
N ARG A 136 -18.11 14.00 2.73
CA ARG A 136 -17.22 14.48 3.79
C ARG A 136 -16.03 13.55 4.00
N LEU A 137 -16.26 12.23 4.03
CA LEU A 137 -15.18 11.25 4.19
C LEU A 137 -14.18 11.34 3.04
N ALA A 138 -14.66 11.44 1.79
CA ALA A 138 -13.80 11.59 0.62
C ALA A 138 -13.02 12.91 0.64
N SER A 139 -13.68 14.03 0.95
CA SER A 139 -13.04 15.34 1.05
C SER A 139 -11.98 15.38 2.15
N LEU A 140 -12.29 14.89 3.35
CA LEU A 140 -11.33 14.86 4.46
C LEU A 140 -10.16 13.92 4.17
N SER A 141 -10.43 12.75 3.59
CA SER A 141 -9.36 11.81 3.21
C SER A 141 -8.44 12.45 2.17
N GLY A 142 -9.00 13.08 1.13
CA GLY A 142 -8.22 13.76 0.09
C GLY A 142 -7.42 14.95 0.62
N LEU A 143 -8.01 15.78 1.50
CA LEU A 143 -7.30 16.90 2.13
C LEU A 143 -6.17 16.42 3.04
N LEU A 144 -6.41 15.39 3.84
CA LEU A 144 -5.39 14.83 4.73
C LEU A 144 -4.26 14.18 3.92
N TRP A 145 -4.59 13.41 2.87
CA TRP A 145 -3.60 12.84 1.97
C TRP A 145 -2.81 13.91 1.22
N GLY A 146 -3.48 14.92 0.68
CA GLY A 146 -2.83 16.02 -0.05
C GLY A 146 -1.91 16.84 0.85
N LEU A 147 -2.37 17.20 2.06
CA LEU A 147 -1.54 17.88 3.06
C LEU A 147 -0.32 17.03 3.41
N TRP A 148 -0.52 15.74 3.68
CA TRP A 148 0.57 14.87 4.05
C TRP A 148 1.55 14.62 2.91
N ALA A 149 1.10 14.49 1.66
CA ALA A 149 1.99 14.29 0.51
C ALA A 149 2.94 15.49 0.29
N VAL A 150 2.54 16.70 0.72
CA VAL A 150 3.37 17.92 0.62
C VAL A 150 4.22 18.14 1.88
N TRP A 151 3.74 17.71 3.05
CA TRP A 151 4.36 17.96 4.35
C TRP A 151 5.85 17.53 4.45
N PRO A 152 6.30 16.36 3.94
CA PRO A 152 7.70 15.96 3.95
C PRO A 152 8.63 16.95 3.23
N ALA A 153 8.15 17.61 2.18
CA ALA A 153 8.95 18.50 1.35
C ALA A 153 9.21 19.86 2.04
N GLU A 154 8.29 20.34 2.88
CA GLU A 154 8.35 21.68 3.47
C GLU A 154 8.85 21.70 4.92
N VAL A 155 8.57 20.66 5.72
CA VAL A 155 8.69 20.78 7.19
C VAL A 155 9.97 20.17 7.76
N THR A 156 10.59 19.20 7.10
CA THR A 156 11.61 18.41 7.79
C THR A 156 13.03 18.96 7.67
N GLY A 157 13.51 19.36 6.49
CA GLY A 157 14.97 19.48 6.25
C GLY A 157 15.74 18.14 6.42
N LEU A 158 15.20 17.23 7.24
CA LEU A 158 15.42 15.81 7.38
C LEU A 158 14.63 15.08 6.29
N ARG A 159 15.23 15.06 5.10
CA ARG A 159 15.00 14.01 4.12
C ARG A 159 14.91 12.64 4.84
N PRO A 160 13.85 11.82 4.64
CA PRO A 160 13.86 10.46 5.16
C PRO A 160 15.14 9.74 4.70
N ALA A 161 15.71 8.84 5.52
CA ALA A 161 17.08 8.34 5.32
C ALA A 161 17.39 7.81 3.90
N TRP A 162 16.37 7.34 3.18
CA TRP A 162 16.45 6.87 1.80
C TRP A 162 16.56 7.97 0.73
N SER A 163 16.23 9.23 1.02
CA SER A 163 16.32 10.37 0.07
C SER A 163 17.59 11.22 0.21
N GLN A 164 18.53 10.82 1.07
CA GLN A 164 19.88 11.39 1.17
C GLN A 164 20.82 10.67 0.17
N PRO A 165 21.30 11.34 -0.90
CA PRO A 165 22.22 10.73 -1.88
C PRO A 165 23.56 10.29 -1.25
N SER A 166 23.92 10.87 -0.11
CA SER A 166 25.21 10.69 0.56
C SER A 166 25.38 9.36 1.30
N LEU A 167 24.29 8.61 1.54
CA LEU A 167 24.37 7.27 2.15
C LEU A 167 24.62 6.16 1.11
N TRP A 168 24.20 6.36 -0.15
CA TRP A 168 24.55 5.47 -1.26
C TRP A 168 25.90 5.83 -1.92
N GLY A 169 26.33 7.09 -1.81
CA GLY A 169 27.59 7.58 -2.38
C GLY A 169 28.88 7.18 -1.66
N ARG A 170 28.82 6.39 -0.57
CA ARG A 170 30.01 5.91 0.16
C ARG A 170 30.13 4.38 0.30
N SER A 171 29.37 3.60 -0.46
CA SER A 171 29.72 2.19 -0.68
C SER A 171 30.17 2.00 -2.12
N GLY A 172 31.49 1.97 -2.29
CA GLY A 172 32.12 1.76 -3.59
C GLY A 172 31.92 0.33 -4.08
N TYR A 173 30.82 0.09 -4.78
CA TYR A 173 30.68 -1.05 -5.68
C TYR A 173 30.60 -0.53 -7.13
N TYR A 174 31.73 0.00 -7.60
CA TYR A 174 31.97 0.15 -9.03
C TYR A 174 32.02 -1.25 -9.64
N TRP A 175 30.97 -1.62 -10.37
CA TRP A 175 31.10 -2.59 -11.45
C TRP A 175 32.08 -2.03 -12.48
N ARG A 176 33.34 -2.48 -12.42
CA ARG A 176 34.24 -2.37 -13.57
C ARG A 176 33.91 -3.52 -14.52
N PRO A 177 33.53 -3.27 -15.79
CA PRO A 177 33.56 -4.32 -16.78
C PRO A 177 35.02 -4.70 -17.02
N ILE A 178 35.30 -6.00 -16.99
CA ILE A 178 36.58 -6.56 -17.38
C ILE A 178 36.60 -6.53 -18.91
N GLY A 179 37.48 -5.70 -19.47
CA GLY A 179 37.72 -5.55 -20.90
C GLY A 179 38.87 -4.60 -21.13
#